data_AF-A0A6I8PL68-F1
#
_entry.id   AF-A0A6I8PL68-F1
#
_cell.length_a   1.000
_cell.length_b   1.000
_cell.length_c   1.000
_cell.angle_alpha   90.00
_cell.angle_beta   90.00
_cell.angle_gamma   90.00
#
_symmetry.space_group_name_H-M   'P 1'
#
loop_
_entity.id
_entity.type
_entity.pdbx_description
1 polymer ?
#
loop_
_entity_poly.entity_id
_entity_poly.type
_entity_poly.pdbx_seq_one_letter_code
_entity_poly.pdbx_strand_id
1 'polypeptide(L)'
;MRRWEGGDPGVSNQKTPTTILLTPERKFHSFGYAARDFYHDLDPNEAKQWLYLEKFKMKLHTTGDLTMDTDLTAANGKKVKALEIFAYALQYFKEQALKELSDQAGSEFENSDVRWVITVPAIWKQPAKQFMRQAAYQAGLASPENSEQLIIALEPEAASIYCRKLRLHQMIELSSKAAVNG
;
A
#
# COMPACT_ATOMS: atom_id res chain seq x y z
N MET A 1 -2.73 -3.49 -17.67
CA MET A 1 -2.72 -2.69 -16.43
C MET A 1 -3.76 -1.60 -16.56
N ARG A 2 -4.88 -1.76 -15.86
CA ARG A 2 -5.85 -0.69 -15.67
C ARG A 2 -5.17 0.56 -15.10
N ARG A 3 -5.63 1.72 -15.55
CA ARG A 3 -5.20 3.02 -15.02
C ARG A 3 -5.75 3.16 -13.61
N TRP A 4 -4.94 3.67 -12.68
CA TRP A 4 -5.44 4.10 -11.39
C TRP A 4 -6.40 5.27 -11.61
N GLU A 5 -7.66 5.13 -11.17
CA GLU A 5 -8.65 6.21 -11.24
C GLU A 5 -8.17 7.39 -10.36
N GLY A 6 -8.21 8.61 -10.90
CA GLY A 6 -7.75 9.85 -10.23
C GLY A 6 -6.32 10.32 -10.57
N GLY A 7 -5.61 9.67 -11.50
CA GLY A 7 -4.37 10.22 -12.06
C GLY A 7 -4.65 11.37 -13.06
N ASP A 8 -3.72 12.33 -13.17
CA ASP A 8 -3.82 13.41 -14.17
C ASP A 8 -4.11 12.84 -15.58
N PRO A 9 -5.12 13.34 -16.30
CA PRO A 9 -5.46 12.85 -17.64
C PRO A 9 -4.24 12.95 -18.58
N GLY A 10 -3.79 11.79 -19.09
CA GLY A 10 -2.66 11.70 -20.02
C GLY A 10 -1.31 11.33 -19.38
N VAL A 11 -1.22 11.26 -18.05
CA VAL A 11 -0.03 10.75 -17.35
C VAL A 11 -0.24 9.28 -16.98
N SER A 12 0.59 8.38 -17.48
CA SER A 12 0.59 6.98 -17.04
C SER A 12 1.17 6.90 -15.62
N ASN A 13 0.33 7.12 -14.61
CA ASN A 13 0.80 7.03 -13.23
C ASN A 13 0.91 5.56 -12.82
N GLN A 14 2.13 5.02 -12.82
CA GLN A 14 2.42 3.67 -12.31
C GLN A 14 2.46 3.64 -10.76
N LYS A 15 2.23 4.78 -10.11
CA LYS A 15 2.31 4.96 -8.65
C LYS A 15 0.98 5.44 -8.11
N THR A 16 0.65 4.98 -6.91
CA THR A 16 -0.52 5.40 -6.15
C THR A 16 -0.04 6.04 -4.86
N PRO A 17 -0.52 7.24 -4.48
CA PRO A 17 -0.14 7.84 -3.22
C PRO A 17 -0.59 6.95 -2.07
N THR A 18 0.22 6.86 -1.02
CA THR A 18 -0.15 6.14 0.20
C THR A 18 -1.10 7.00 1.04
N THR A 19 -2.34 7.06 0.57
CA THR A 19 -3.40 7.89 1.10
C THR A 19 -4.64 7.02 1.28
N ILE A 20 -5.33 7.17 2.39
CA ILE A 20 -6.54 6.43 2.70
C ILE A 20 -7.58 7.38 3.28
N LEU A 21 -8.83 7.13 2.94
CA LEU A 21 -9.98 7.84 3.47
C LEU A 21 -10.92 6.82 4.12
N LEU A 22 -11.31 7.10 5.37
CA LEU A 22 -12.40 6.38 6.03
C LEU A 22 -13.60 7.31 6.22
N THR A 23 -14.77 6.70 6.13
CA THR A 23 -16.05 7.30 6.52
C THR A 23 -16.05 7.76 7.99
N PRO A 24 -16.98 8.63 8.40
CA PRO A 24 -17.16 9.02 9.81
C PRO A 24 -17.33 7.82 10.76
N GLU A 25 -17.89 6.71 10.26
CA GLU A 25 -18.07 5.43 10.97
C GLU A 25 -16.81 4.56 11.01
N ARG A 26 -15.66 5.09 10.58
CA ARG A 26 -14.35 4.40 10.53
C ARG A 26 -14.28 3.24 9.53
N LYS A 27 -15.21 3.16 8.58
CA LYS A 27 -15.14 2.15 7.51
C LYS A 27 -14.30 2.66 6.35
N PHE A 28 -13.54 1.75 5.73
CA PHE A 28 -12.83 2.03 4.48
C PHE A 28 -13.77 2.63 3.42
N HIS A 29 -13.35 3.75 2.85
CA HIS A 29 -14.06 4.38 1.73
C HIS A 29 -13.25 4.25 0.44
N SER A 30 -12.04 4.81 0.42
CA SER A 30 -11.19 4.78 -0.76
C SER A 30 -9.70 4.83 -0.40
N PHE A 31 -8.86 4.52 -1.38
CA PHE A 31 -7.40 4.56 -1.29
C PHE A 31 -6.82 5.34 -2.48
N GLY A 32 -5.63 5.90 -2.30
CA GLY A 32 -4.87 6.53 -3.37
C GLY A 32 -5.45 7.86 -3.84
N TYR A 33 -5.43 8.07 -5.17
CA TYR A 33 -5.96 9.30 -5.76
C TYR A 33 -7.45 9.48 -5.48
N ALA A 34 -8.25 8.42 -5.58
CA ALA A 34 -9.67 8.47 -5.23
C ALA A 34 -9.93 8.90 -3.77
N ALA A 35 -9.03 8.59 -2.83
CA ALA A 35 -9.14 9.08 -1.44
C ALA A 35 -8.81 10.57 -1.33
N ARG A 36 -7.74 10.99 -2.01
CA ARG A 36 -7.30 12.40 -2.05
C ARG A 36 -8.38 13.27 -2.68
N ASP A 37 -8.79 12.93 -3.89
CA ASP A 37 -9.68 13.75 -4.71
C ASP A 37 -11.04 13.88 -4.02
N PHE A 38 -11.63 12.76 -3.57
CA PHE A 38 -12.89 12.78 -2.83
C PHE A 38 -12.81 13.66 -1.58
N TYR A 39 -11.76 13.53 -0.77
CA TYR A 39 -11.64 14.33 0.46
C TYR A 39 -11.50 15.84 0.18
N HIS A 40 -10.79 16.21 -0.89
CA HIS A 40 -10.61 17.61 -1.26
C HIS A 40 -11.81 18.22 -1.98
N ASP A 41 -12.70 17.39 -2.54
CA ASP A 41 -13.96 17.82 -3.14
C ASP A 41 -15.09 17.99 -2.10
N LEU A 42 -14.93 17.50 -0.87
CA LEU A 42 -15.90 17.66 0.22
C LEU A 42 -16.04 19.13 0.67
N ASP A 43 -17.23 19.49 1.14
CA ASP A 43 -17.42 20.73 1.89
C ASP A 43 -16.51 20.74 3.13
N PRO A 44 -15.85 21.87 3.48
CA PRO A 44 -14.96 21.94 4.63
C PRO A 44 -15.58 21.54 5.98
N ASN A 45 -16.90 21.67 6.16
CA ASN A 45 -17.57 21.22 7.38
C ASN A 45 -17.83 19.72 7.38
N GLU A 46 -18.11 19.14 6.22
CA GLU A 46 -18.25 17.70 6.06
C GLU A 46 -16.89 17.01 6.23
N ALA A 47 -15.83 17.51 5.58
CA ALA A 47 -14.47 16.96 5.64
C ALA A 47 -13.96 16.75 7.08
N LYS A 48 -14.37 17.59 8.04
CA LYS A 48 -14.03 17.44 9.48
C LYS A 48 -14.54 16.14 10.09
N GLN A 49 -15.58 15.54 9.54
CA GLN A 49 -16.15 14.28 10.04
C GLN A 49 -15.38 13.06 9.53
N TRP A 50 -14.80 13.17 8.34
CA TRP A 50 -14.06 12.13 7.64
C TRP A 50 -12.65 11.92 8.20
N LEU A 51 -12.09 10.73 8.00
CA LEU A 51 -10.77 10.35 8.50
C LEU A 51 -9.81 10.20 7.33
N TYR A 52 -9.12 11.28 7.02
CA TYR A 52 -8.13 11.34 5.95
C TYR A 52 -6.72 11.15 6.50
N LEU A 53 -5.96 10.20 5.93
CA LEU A 53 -4.57 9.93 6.30
C LEU A 53 -3.68 9.82 5.07
N GLU A 54 -2.57 10.55 5.07
CA GLU A 54 -1.55 10.51 4.03
C GLU A 54 -0.20 10.07 4.59
N LYS A 55 0.61 9.42 3.73
CA LYS A 55 2.00 9.03 4.00
C LYS A 55 2.14 8.26 5.32
N PHE A 56 1.10 7.53 5.72
CA PHE A 56 1.03 6.89 7.04
C PHE A 56 2.11 5.81 7.26
N LYS A 57 2.71 5.26 6.19
CA LYS A 57 3.92 4.39 6.27
C LYS A 57 5.06 5.05 7.05
N MET A 58 5.20 6.37 6.95
CA MET A 58 6.28 7.09 7.62
C MET A 58 6.21 7.03 9.14
N LYS A 59 5.01 6.86 9.71
CA LYS A 59 4.86 6.72 11.17
C LYS A 59 5.51 5.45 11.72
N LEU A 60 5.58 4.36 10.94
CA LEU A 60 6.29 3.14 11.38
C LEU A 60 7.80 3.35 11.49
N HIS A 61 8.36 4.29 10.72
CA HIS A 61 9.78 4.62 10.78
C HIS A 61 10.09 5.53 11.98
N THR A 62 9.23 6.52 12.25
CA THR A 62 9.51 7.55 13.26
C THR A 62 9.11 7.16 14.68
N THR A 63 8.29 6.11 14.84
CA THR A 63 7.83 5.66 16.16
C THR A 63 8.85 4.72 16.76
N GLY A 64 9.53 5.16 17.82
CA GLY A 64 10.55 4.37 18.52
C GLY A 64 10.01 3.08 19.13
N ASP A 65 8.81 3.16 19.73
CA ASP A 65 8.11 2.06 20.40
C ASP A 65 6.85 1.66 19.61
N LEU A 66 7.05 1.12 18.41
CA LEU A 66 5.95 0.61 17.60
C LEU A 66 5.33 -0.64 18.26
N THR A 67 4.03 -0.57 18.52
CA THR A 67 3.22 -1.67 19.05
C THR A 67 1.97 -1.89 18.19
N MET A 68 1.26 -3.02 18.40
CA MET A 68 -0.01 -3.28 17.73
C MET A 68 -1.11 -2.27 18.13
N ASP A 69 -0.92 -1.57 19.24
CA ASP A 69 -1.83 -0.55 19.76
C ASP A 69 -1.52 0.87 19.29
N THR A 70 -0.49 1.04 18.46
CA THR A 70 -0.07 2.36 17.96
C THR A 70 -1.21 3.04 17.21
N ASP A 71 -1.46 4.30 17.55
CA ASP A 71 -2.45 5.14 16.88
C ASP A 71 -1.80 6.02 15.80
N LEU A 72 -2.56 6.29 14.75
CA LEU A 72 -2.32 7.36 13.78
C LEU A 72 -3.29 8.50 14.04
N THR A 73 -2.92 9.69 13.59
CA THR A 73 -3.77 10.89 13.67
C THR A 73 -4.22 11.26 12.26
N ALA A 74 -5.53 11.32 12.04
CA ALA A 74 -6.14 11.77 10.80
C ALA A 74 -6.08 13.30 10.69
N ALA A 75 -6.34 13.84 9.50
CA ALA A 75 -6.32 15.28 9.22
C ALA A 75 -7.25 16.10 10.13
N ASN A 76 -8.36 15.51 10.59
CA ASN A 76 -9.28 16.12 11.55
C ASN A 76 -8.84 15.99 13.03
N GLY A 77 -7.65 15.48 13.30
CA GLY A 77 -7.09 15.29 14.64
C GLY A 77 -7.59 14.03 15.38
N LYS A 78 -8.54 13.27 14.83
CA LYS A 78 -9.00 12.02 15.46
C LYS A 78 -7.95 10.92 15.35
N LYS A 79 -7.92 10.05 16.35
CA LYS A 79 -7.02 8.88 16.40
C LYS A 79 -7.69 7.63 15.85
N VAL A 80 -6.92 6.86 15.08
CA VAL A 80 -7.29 5.56 14.49
C VAL A 80 -6.16 4.57 14.71
N LYS A 81 -6.47 3.28 14.82
CA LYS A 81 -5.44 2.26 15.02
C LYS A 81 -4.59 2.12 13.76
N ALA A 82 -3.27 2.18 13.91
CA ALA A 82 -2.36 2.03 12.78
C ALA A 82 -2.57 0.68 12.10
N LEU A 83 -2.73 -0.40 12.87
CA LEU A 83 -2.86 -1.75 12.32
C LEU A 83 -4.05 -1.85 11.36
N GLU A 84 -5.18 -1.24 11.72
CA GLU A 84 -6.39 -1.19 10.91
C GLU A 84 -6.15 -0.44 9.58
N ILE A 85 -5.49 0.72 9.63
CA ILE A 85 -5.17 1.50 8.43
C ILE A 85 -4.28 0.73 7.45
N PHE A 86 -3.26 0.03 7.96
CA PHE A 86 -2.40 -0.80 7.13
C PHE A 86 -3.14 -2.03 6.58
N ALA A 87 -4.02 -2.63 7.38
CA ALA A 87 -4.85 -3.74 6.94
C ALA A 87 -5.78 -3.32 5.80
N TYR A 88 -6.51 -2.20 5.91
CA TYR A 88 -7.34 -1.69 4.83
C TYR A 88 -6.54 -1.41 3.55
N ALA A 89 -5.36 -0.81 3.68
CA ALA A 89 -4.50 -0.56 2.52
C ALA A 89 -4.07 -1.87 1.83
N LEU A 90 -3.64 -2.87 2.59
CA LEU A 90 -3.24 -4.17 2.04
C LEU A 90 -4.42 -4.93 1.45
N GLN A 91 -5.59 -4.88 2.10
CA GLN A 91 -6.82 -5.47 1.60
C GLN A 91 -7.22 -4.86 0.25
N TYR A 92 -7.17 -3.53 0.14
CA TYR A 92 -7.41 -2.84 -1.12
C TYR A 92 -6.49 -3.36 -2.23
N PHE A 93 -5.18 -3.46 -1.99
CA PHE A 93 -4.25 -3.99 -3.00
C PHE A 93 -4.52 -5.46 -3.33
N LYS A 94 -4.88 -6.29 -2.34
CA LYS A 94 -5.28 -7.68 -2.56
C LYS A 94 -6.45 -7.78 -3.52
N GLU A 95 -7.53 -7.03 -3.24
CA GLU A 95 -8.75 -7.03 -4.06
C GLU A 95 -8.48 -6.53 -5.47
N GLN A 96 -7.72 -5.43 -5.62
CA GLN A 96 -7.34 -4.92 -6.94
C GLN A 96 -6.50 -5.92 -7.74
N ALA A 97 -5.55 -6.59 -7.09
CA ALA A 97 -4.69 -7.57 -7.75
C ALA A 97 -5.48 -8.83 -8.17
N LEU A 98 -6.31 -9.40 -7.30
CA LEU A 98 -7.14 -10.57 -7.63
C LEU A 98 -8.12 -10.25 -8.76
N LYS A 99 -8.73 -9.05 -8.72
CA LYS A 99 -9.62 -8.58 -9.78
C LYS A 99 -8.88 -8.47 -11.12
N GLU A 100 -7.72 -7.83 -11.15
CA GLU A 100 -6.94 -7.67 -12.39
C GLU A 100 -6.44 -9.02 -12.93
N LEU A 101 -6.01 -9.94 -12.06
CA LEU A 101 -5.60 -11.29 -12.46
C LEU A 101 -6.77 -12.06 -13.08
N SER A 102 -7.93 -12.03 -12.41
CA SER A 102 -9.12 -12.73 -12.89
C SER A 102 -9.60 -12.20 -14.23
N ASP A 103 -9.62 -10.87 -14.38
CA ASP A 103 -10.03 -10.21 -15.63
C ASP A 103 -9.07 -10.51 -16.78
N GLN A 104 -7.76 -10.63 -16.52
CA GLN A 104 -6.78 -10.97 -17.56
C GLN A 104 -6.80 -12.45 -17.95
N ALA A 105 -7.06 -13.35 -17.00
CA ALA A 105 -7.09 -14.78 -17.25
C ALA A 105 -8.43 -15.27 -17.81
N GLY A 106 -9.52 -14.52 -17.61
CA GLY A 106 -10.88 -14.96 -17.95
C GLY A 106 -11.44 -16.03 -17.01
N SER A 107 -10.81 -16.24 -15.86
CA SER A 107 -11.22 -17.16 -14.80
C SER A 107 -10.99 -16.51 -13.44
N GLU A 108 -11.78 -16.89 -12.44
CA GLU A 108 -11.61 -16.38 -11.08
C GLU A 108 -10.28 -16.85 -10.46
N PHE A 109 -9.56 -15.92 -9.82
CA PHE A 109 -8.40 -16.21 -8.99
C PHE A 109 -8.76 -16.01 -7.52
N GLU A 110 -8.48 -17.03 -6.72
CA GLU A 110 -8.69 -16.96 -5.28
C GLU A 110 -7.41 -16.50 -4.56
N ASN A 111 -7.56 -16.03 -3.32
CA ASN A 111 -6.39 -15.63 -2.54
C ASN A 111 -5.40 -16.79 -2.35
N SER A 112 -5.87 -18.03 -2.23
CA SER A 112 -5.06 -19.25 -2.11
C SER A 112 -4.12 -19.50 -3.29
N ASP A 113 -4.43 -18.95 -4.47
CA ASP A 113 -3.60 -19.08 -5.67
C ASP A 113 -2.38 -18.15 -5.64
N VAL A 114 -2.34 -17.20 -4.69
CA VAL A 114 -1.34 -16.15 -4.63
C VAL A 114 -0.42 -16.32 -3.43
N ARG A 115 0.88 -16.28 -3.69
CA ARG A 115 1.90 -16.01 -2.66
C ARG A 115 2.22 -14.51 -2.64
N TRP A 116 1.98 -13.88 -1.51
CA TRP A 116 2.21 -12.45 -1.32
C TRP A 116 3.65 -12.17 -0.89
N VAL A 117 4.26 -11.18 -1.52
CA VAL A 117 5.58 -10.66 -1.13
C VAL A 117 5.43 -9.17 -0.83
N ILE A 118 5.60 -8.80 0.43
CA ILE A 118 5.56 -7.40 0.87
C ILE A 118 6.99 -6.92 1.12
N THR A 119 7.41 -5.88 0.42
CA THR A 119 8.74 -5.28 0.61
C THR A 119 8.72 -4.24 1.73
N VAL A 120 9.74 -4.27 2.58
CA VAL A 120 9.93 -3.31 3.67
C VAL A 120 11.33 -2.66 3.63
N PRO A 121 11.50 -1.44 4.16
CA PRO A 121 12.81 -0.81 4.24
C PRO A 121 13.81 -1.63 5.05
N ALA A 122 15.07 -1.70 4.62
CA ALA A 122 16.11 -2.48 5.31
C ALA A 122 16.44 -1.96 6.73
N ILE A 123 16.20 -0.67 6.96
CA ILE A 123 16.39 0.02 8.24
C ILE A 123 15.32 -0.38 9.29
N TRP A 124 14.20 -0.97 8.87
CA TRP A 124 13.14 -1.33 9.81
C TRP A 124 13.58 -2.43 10.78
N LYS A 125 13.35 -2.17 12.07
CA LYS A 125 13.55 -3.14 13.16
C LYS A 125 12.52 -4.27 13.07
N GLN A 126 12.81 -5.39 13.74
CA GLN A 126 11.95 -6.56 13.78
C GLN A 126 10.47 -6.26 14.17
N PRO A 127 10.16 -5.37 15.13
CA PRO A 127 8.78 -5.03 15.46
C PRO A 127 7.99 -4.46 14.27
N ALA A 128 8.59 -3.63 13.42
CA ALA A 128 7.92 -3.07 12.25
C ALA A 128 7.66 -4.12 11.16
N LYS A 129 8.57 -5.09 11.01
CA LYS A 129 8.37 -6.24 10.12
C LYS A 129 7.22 -7.12 10.61
N GLN A 130 7.17 -7.38 11.92
CA GLN A 130 6.08 -8.14 12.55
C GLN A 130 4.74 -7.41 12.46
N PHE A 131 4.74 -6.09 12.64
CA PHE A 131 3.56 -5.25 12.47
C PHE A 131 2.97 -5.37 11.06
N MET A 132 3.81 -5.30 10.02
CA MET A 132 3.35 -5.50 8.64
C MET A 132 2.78 -6.89 8.40
N ARG A 133 3.39 -7.93 8.98
CA ARG A 133 2.87 -9.30 8.90
C ARG A 133 1.48 -9.38 9.55
N GLN A 134 1.30 -8.78 10.72
CA GLN A 134 0.00 -8.76 11.39
C GLN A 134 -1.05 -7.98 10.58
N ALA A 135 -0.69 -6.84 10.00
CA ALA A 135 -1.59 -6.10 9.11
C ALA A 135 -2.00 -6.94 7.89
N ALA A 136 -1.07 -7.69 7.30
CA ALA A 136 -1.35 -8.57 6.16
C ALA A 136 -2.26 -9.75 6.53
N TYR A 137 -2.12 -10.30 7.74
CA TYR A 137 -3.05 -11.30 8.26
C TYR A 137 -4.44 -10.74 8.47
N GLN A 138 -4.55 -9.55 9.08
CA GLN A 138 -5.85 -8.88 9.26
C GLN A 138 -6.51 -8.52 7.92
N ALA A 139 -5.72 -8.20 6.90
CA ALA A 139 -6.19 -7.96 5.54
C ALA A 139 -6.56 -9.25 4.78
N GLY A 140 -6.32 -10.42 5.36
CA GLY A 140 -6.59 -11.73 4.75
C GLY A 140 -5.75 -12.00 3.50
N LEU A 141 -4.50 -11.53 3.46
CA LEU A 141 -3.52 -11.94 2.43
C LEU A 141 -2.98 -13.34 2.73
N ALA A 142 -2.77 -13.63 4.02
CA ALA A 142 -2.32 -14.91 4.54
C ALA A 142 -2.91 -15.11 5.95
N SER A 143 -2.61 -16.24 6.58
CA SER A 143 -2.99 -16.48 7.97
C SER A 143 -1.82 -17.04 8.77
N PRO A 144 -1.88 -17.05 10.12
CA PRO A 144 -0.89 -17.72 10.95
C PRO A 144 -0.71 -19.21 10.60
N GLU A 145 -1.80 -19.89 10.22
CA GLU A 145 -1.82 -21.31 9.85
C GLU A 145 -1.18 -21.55 8.47
N ASN A 146 -1.15 -20.54 7.61
CA ASN A 146 -0.51 -20.57 6.29
C ASN A 146 0.50 -19.42 6.13
N SER A 147 1.44 -19.31 7.08
CA SER A 147 2.39 -18.19 7.14
C SER A 147 3.30 -18.07 5.92
N GLU A 148 3.57 -19.20 5.25
CA GLU A 148 4.43 -19.30 4.06
C GLU A 148 3.81 -18.66 2.81
N GLN A 149 2.50 -18.39 2.83
CA GLN A 149 1.84 -17.61 1.80
C GLN A 149 2.31 -16.15 1.77
N LEU A 150 2.91 -15.65 2.87
CA LEU A 150 3.41 -14.29 2.99
C LEU A 150 4.90 -14.23 3.28
N ILE A 151 5.63 -13.58 2.37
CA ILE A 151 7.05 -13.24 2.53
C ILE A 151 7.18 -11.74 2.82
N ILE A 152 7.89 -11.40 3.89
CA ILE A 152 8.38 -10.03 4.12
C ILE A 152 9.80 -9.94 3.59
N ALA A 153 9.99 -9.27 2.45
CA ALA A 153 11.29 -9.12 1.80
C ALA A 153 11.87 -7.73 2.05
N LEU A 154 13.19 -7.59 2.02
CA LEU A 154 13.78 -6.25 2.06
C LEU A 154 13.67 -5.57 0.70
N GLU A 155 13.38 -4.27 0.69
CA GLU A 155 13.42 -3.45 -0.52
C GLU A 155 14.74 -3.60 -1.32
N PRO A 156 15.95 -3.55 -0.72
CA PRO A 156 17.19 -3.81 -1.48
C PRO A 156 17.32 -5.25 -2.01
N GLU A 157 16.76 -6.26 -1.35
CA GLU A 157 16.78 -7.63 -1.85
C GLU A 157 15.92 -7.76 -3.10
N ALA A 158 14.68 -7.24 -3.05
CA ALA A 158 13.78 -7.20 -4.20
C ALA A 158 14.40 -6.44 -5.37
N ALA A 159 15.05 -5.30 -5.09
CA ALA A 159 15.76 -4.52 -6.11
C ALA A 159 16.91 -5.32 -6.74
N SER A 160 17.72 -6.03 -5.93
CA SER A 160 18.84 -6.82 -6.46
C SER A 160 18.38 -7.98 -7.37
N ILE A 161 17.28 -8.65 -7.02
CA ILE A 161 16.66 -9.69 -7.86
C ILE A 161 16.19 -9.09 -9.19
N TYR A 162 15.54 -7.91 -9.15
CA TYR A 162 15.11 -7.23 -10.36
C TYR A 162 16.30 -6.90 -11.27
N CYS A 163 17.35 -6.27 -10.73
CA CYS A 163 18.55 -5.92 -11.50
C CYS A 163 19.20 -7.15 -12.15
N ARG A 164 19.24 -8.29 -11.46
CA ARG A 164 19.81 -9.55 -11.99
C ARG A 164 19.00 -10.12 -13.16
N LYS A 165 17.71 -9.86 -13.25
CA LYS A 165 16.83 -10.36 -14.33
C LYS A 165 16.86 -9.49 -15.59
N LEU A 166 17.42 -8.28 -15.52
CA LEU A 166 17.50 -7.38 -16.66
C LEU A 166 18.52 -7.87 -17.68
N ARG A 167 18.17 -7.78 -18.96
CA ARG A 167 19.14 -7.91 -20.05
C ARG A 167 19.95 -6.62 -20.18
N LEU A 168 21.18 -6.72 -20.69
CA LEU A 168 22.12 -5.59 -20.78
C LEU A 168 21.50 -4.34 -21.43
N HIS A 169 20.73 -4.48 -22.52
CA HIS A 169 20.10 -3.34 -23.19
C HIS A 169 19.04 -2.64 -22.32
N GLN A 170 18.30 -3.37 -21.49
CA GLN A 170 17.31 -2.81 -20.57
C GLN A 170 17.98 -2.03 -19.44
N MET A 171 19.18 -2.45 -19.02
CA MET A 171 19.98 -1.72 -18.03
C MET A 171 20.48 -0.38 -18.57
N ILE A 172 20.89 -0.34 -19.85
CA ILE A 172 21.34 0.90 -20.52
C ILE A 172 20.20 1.90 -20.63
N GLU A 173 18.99 1.47 -21.01
CA GLU A 173 17.81 2.34 -21.07
C GLU A 173 17.43 2.94 -19.71
N LEU A 174 17.45 2.15 -18.63
CA LEU A 174 17.17 2.64 -17.28
C LEU A 174 18.18 3.69 -16.80
N SER A 175 19.46 3.49 -17.13
CA SER A 175 20.53 4.45 -16.81
C SER A 175 20.34 5.77 -17.57
N SER A 176 19.93 5.71 -18.85
CA SER A 176 19.73 6.90 -19.68
C SER A 176 18.54 7.78 -19.25
N LYS A 177 17.49 7.18 -18.67
CA LYS A 177 16.30 7.91 -18.19
C LYS A 177 16.52 8.58 -16.82
N ALA A 178 17.49 8.14 -16.03
CA ALA A 178 17.78 8.74 -14.73
C ALA A 178 18.40 10.15 -14.83
N ALA A 179 18.92 10.54 -15.99
CA ALA A 179 19.56 11.84 -16.22
C ALA A 179 18.58 13.00 -16.50
N VAL A 180 17.27 12.74 -16.58
CA VAL A 180 16.25 13.76 -16.88
C VAL A 180 15.19 13.79 -15.79
N ASN A 181 15.60 14.15 -14.57
CA ASN A 181 14.71 14.72 -13.56
C ASN A 181 15.51 15.80 -12.85
N GLY A 182 15.45 17.02 -13.41
CA GLY A 182 15.85 18.24 -12.72
C GLY A 182 14.82 18.68 -11.69
#